data_AF-A0A1X7JCL6-F1
#
_entry.id   AF-A0A1X7JCL6-F1
#
_cell.length_a   1.000
_cell.length_b   1.000
_cell.length_c   1.000
_cell.angle_alpha   90.00
_cell.angle_beta   90.00
_cell.angle_gamma   90.00
#
_symmetry.space_group_name_H-M   'P 1'
#
loop_
_entity.id
_entity.type
_entity.pdbx_description
1 polymer ?
#
loop_
_entity_poly.entity_id
_entity_poly.type
_entity_poly.pdbx_seq_one_letter_code
_entity_poly.pdbx_strand_id
1 'polypeptide(L)'
;MRYSAPSPEDFQRLKDDRRKTGNEMAGLFGVVSGQQWCKYTGGVQRREMAPQILFLGAARLALTQEEFERVVSKMRELGADIELD
;
A
#
# COMPACT_ATOMS: atom_id res chain seq x y z
N MET A 1 17.32 -5.79 -8.59
CA MET A 1 16.94 -5.19 -7.29
C MET A 1 16.92 -6.31 -6.25
N ARG A 2 17.55 -6.13 -5.08
CA ARG A 2 17.35 -7.03 -3.93
C ARG A 2 16.24 -6.42 -3.08
N TYR A 3 15.18 -7.18 -2.81
CA TYR A 3 14.03 -6.74 -2.03
C TYR A 3 13.78 -7.73 -0.89
N SER A 4 13.45 -7.18 0.28
CA SER A 4 12.99 -7.92 1.44
C SER A 4 11.76 -7.19 1.95
N ALA A 5 10.64 -7.92 2.09
CA ALA A 5 9.38 -7.31 2.49
C ALA A 5 9.43 -6.84 3.96
N PRO A 6 8.69 -5.78 4.33
CA PRO A 6 8.49 -5.42 5.73
C PRO A 6 7.89 -6.59 6.51
N SER A 7 8.22 -6.67 7.80
CA SER A 7 7.68 -7.73 8.65
C SER A 7 6.21 -7.43 9.00
N PRO A 8 5.45 -8.44 9.48
CA PRO A 8 4.10 -8.20 10.01
C PRO A 8 4.07 -7.17 11.14
N GLU A 9 5.10 -7.16 11.99
CA GLU A 9 5.26 -6.21 13.08
C GLU A 9 5.49 -4.78 12.57
N ASP A 10 6.21 -4.59 11.45
CA ASP A 10 6.37 -3.29 10.80
C ASP A 10 5.02 -2.73 10.32
N PHE A 11 4.20 -3.57 9.67
CA PHE A 11 2.87 -3.16 9.23
C PHE A 11 1.89 -2.92 10.39
N GLN A 12 2.00 -3.70 11.46
CA GLN A 12 1.20 -3.51 12.66
C GLN A 12 1.52 -2.16 13.31
N ARG A 13 2.81 -1.83 13.45
CA ARG A 13 3.27 -0.52 13.94
C ARG A 13 2.76 0.63 13.06
N LEU A 14 2.89 0.50 11.74
CA LEU A 14 2.40 1.52 10.79
C LEU A 14 0.89 1.76 10.94
N LYS A 15 0.09 0.69 11.07
CA LYS A 15 -1.36 0.80 11.26
C LYS A 15 -1.68 1.58 12.54
N ASP A 16 -0.98 1.26 13.62
CA ASP A 16 -1.20 1.86 14.95
C ASP A 16 -0.77 3.35 14.97
N ASP A 17 0.39 3.68 14.40
CA ASP A 17 0.89 5.06 14.28
C ASP A 17 -0.07 5.96 13.49
N ARG A 18 -0.72 5.40 12.46
CA ARG A 18 -1.69 6.11 11.63
C ARG A 18 -3.12 6.09 12.20
N ARG A 19 -3.36 5.33 13.29
CA ARG A 19 -4.69 5.12 13.90
C ARG A 19 -5.74 4.68 12.88
N LYS A 20 -5.34 3.84 11.93
CA LYS A 20 -6.20 3.36 10.83
C LYS A 20 -6.71 1.95 11.10
N THR A 21 -7.89 1.65 10.58
CA THR A 21 -8.43 0.29 10.52
C THR A 21 -7.74 -0.54 9.43
N GLY A 22 -7.89 -1.87 9.50
CA GLY A 22 -7.37 -2.75 8.46
C GLY A 22 -7.96 -2.48 7.07
N ASN A 23 -9.22 -2.03 6.99
CA ASN A 23 -9.85 -1.65 5.73
C ASN A 23 -9.25 -0.36 5.16
N GLU A 24 -9.01 0.65 5.99
CA GLU A 24 -8.35 1.89 5.54
C GLU A 24 -6.91 1.64 5.10
N MET A 25 -6.19 0.74 5.80
CA MET A 25 -4.85 0.31 5.37
C MET A 25 -4.91 -0.46 4.05
N ALA A 26 -5.90 -1.32 3.86
CA ALA A 26 -6.10 -2.01 2.59
C ALA A 26 -6.30 -1.00 1.44
N GLY A 27 -7.19 -0.02 1.62
CA GLY A 27 -7.42 1.04 0.63
C GLY A 27 -6.14 1.83 0.32
N LEU A 28 -5.39 2.21 1.36
CA LEU A 28 -4.12 2.93 1.20
C LEU A 28 -3.11 2.17 0.33
N PHE A 29 -2.99 0.85 0.49
CA PHE A 29 -2.05 0.02 -0.24
C PHE A 29 -2.61 -0.55 -1.56
N GLY A 30 -3.85 -0.22 -1.93
CA GLY A 30 -4.49 -0.79 -3.13
C GLY A 30 -4.82 -2.28 -2.99
N VAL A 31 -5.08 -2.72 -1.76
CA VAL A 31 -5.48 -4.09 -1.43
C VAL A 31 -7.00 -4.14 -1.28
N VAL A 32 -7.61 -5.20 -1.79
CA VAL A 32 -9.07 -5.33 -1.95
C VAL A 32 -9.86 -5.21 -0.63
N SER A 33 -9.33 -5.68 0.50
CA SER A 33 -10.06 -5.64 1.77
C SER A 33 -9.15 -5.78 3.00
N GLY A 34 -9.68 -5.42 4.18
CA GLY A 34 -8.98 -5.63 5.45
C GLY A 34 -8.64 -7.10 5.73
N GLN A 35 -9.44 -8.05 5.24
CA GLN A 35 -9.10 -9.47 5.35
C GLN A 35 -7.85 -9.83 4.55
N GLN A 36 -7.67 -9.24 3.36
CA GLN A 36 -6.44 -9.41 2.59
C GLN A 36 -5.27 -8.67 3.24
N TRP A 37 -5.51 -7.50 3.84
CA TRP A 37 -4.51 -6.78 4.62
C TRP A 37 -3.97 -7.60 5.80
N CYS A 38 -4.83 -8.32 6.54
CA CYS A 38 -4.43 -9.16 7.66
C CYS A 38 -3.42 -10.26 7.26
N LYS A 39 -3.39 -10.70 6.00
CA LYS A 39 -2.38 -11.66 5.52
C LYS A 39 -0.95 -11.12 5.59
N TYR A 40 -0.79 -9.80 5.59
CA TYR A 40 0.49 -9.10 5.73
C TYR A 40 0.80 -8.72 7.19
N THR A 41 -0.22 -8.53 8.05
CA THR A 41 -0.04 -8.01 9.41
C THR A 41 -0.23 -9.02 10.54
N GLY A 42 -0.79 -10.19 10.26
CA GLY A 42 -1.06 -11.20 11.28
C GLY A 42 -1.99 -12.31 10.80
N GLY A 43 -1.44 -13.51 10.64
CA GLY A 43 -2.17 -14.72 10.27
C GLY A 43 -1.27 -15.93 10.23
N VAL A 44 -1.86 -17.13 10.28
CA VAL A 44 -1.14 -18.43 10.27
C VAL A 44 -0.34 -18.64 8.97
N GLN A 45 -0.73 -17.98 7.88
CA GLN A 45 0.05 -17.86 6.65
C GLN A 45 0.44 -16.40 6.42
N ARG A 46 1.66 -16.06 6.84
CA ARG A 46 2.27 -14.76 6.56
C ARG A 46 2.58 -14.67 5.07
N ARG A 47 1.98 -13.68 4.40
CA ARG A 47 2.30 -13.37 3.01
C ARG A 47 3.31 -12.23 3.00
N GLU A 48 4.37 -12.38 2.21
CA GLU A 48 5.25 -11.25 1.92
C GLU A 48 4.57 -10.25 0.99
N MET A 49 4.65 -8.97 1.31
CA MET A 49 4.10 -7.91 0.46
C MET A 49 5.01 -7.72 -0.76
N ALA A 50 4.43 -7.78 -1.96
CA ALA A 50 5.18 -7.52 -3.19
C ALA A 50 5.63 -6.05 -3.26
N PRO A 51 6.81 -5.76 -3.83
CA PRO A 51 7.40 -4.41 -3.80
C PRO A 51 6.52 -3.36 -4.47
N GLN A 52 5.76 -3.71 -5.51
CA GLN A 52 4.84 -2.80 -6.18
C GLN A 52 3.65 -2.36 -5.30
N ILE A 53 3.16 -3.26 -4.41
CA ILE A 53 2.09 -2.93 -3.46
C ILE A 53 2.64 -2.01 -2.38
N LEU A 54 3.82 -2.33 -1.84
CA LEU A 54 4.51 -1.48 -0.87
C LEU A 54 4.78 -0.09 -1.46
N PHE A 55 5.23 -0.02 -2.72
CA PHE A 55 5.49 1.23 -3.41
C PHE A 55 4.24 2.12 -3.48
N LEU A 56 3.08 1.57 -3.86
CA LEU A 56 1.84 2.35 -3.91
C LEU A 56 1.46 2.93 -2.55
N GLY A 57 1.49 2.09 -1.50
CA GLY A 57 1.19 2.54 -0.14
C GLY A 57 2.19 3.58 0.37
N ALA A 58 3.48 3.37 0.14
CA ALA A 58 4.54 4.31 0.51
C ALA A 58 4.42 5.64 -0.25
N ALA A 59 4.11 5.61 -1.55
CA ALA A 59 3.90 6.80 -2.36
C ALA A 59 2.74 7.65 -1.79
N ARG A 60 1.60 7.02 -1.46
CA ARG A 60 0.44 7.72 -0.87
C ARG A 60 0.70 8.27 0.55
N LEU A 61 1.66 7.70 1.28
CA LEU A 61 2.04 8.17 2.61
C LEU A 61 3.09 9.28 2.60
N ALA A 62 3.93 9.33 1.56
CA ALA A 62 5.08 10.22 1.47
C ALA A 62 4.81 11.47 0.63
N LEU A 63 3.98 11.35 -0.41
CA LEU A 63 3.71 12.41 -1.38
C LEU A 63 2.52 13.26 -0.95
N THR A 64 2.52 14.54 -1.35
CA THR A 64 1.30 15.35 -1.34
C THR A 64 0.30 14.83 -2.38
N GLN A 65 -0.95 15.28 -2.29
CA GLN A 65 -1.97 14.95 -3.30
C GLN A 65 -1.52 15.34 -4.72
N GLU A 66 -0.99 16.56 -4.87
CA GLU A 66 -0.50 17.08 -6.15
C GLU A 66 0.67 16.25 -6.71
N GLU A 67 1.61 15.85 -5.85
CA GLU A 67 2.74 15.01 -6.24
C GLU A 67 2.30 13.61 -6.66
N PHE A 68 1.33 13.03 -5.94
CA PHE A 68 0.77 11.72 -6.26
C PHE A 68 -0.02 11.74 -7.58
N GLU A 69 -0.83 12.78 -7.81
CA GLU A 69 -1.54 13.01 -9.07
C GLU A 69 -0.58 13.15 -10.24
N ARG A 70 0.58 13.81 -10.05
CA ARG A 70 1.62 13.89 -11.08
C ARG A 70 2.15 12.50 -11.47
N VAL A 71 2.34 11.61 -10.51
CA VAL A 71 2.74 10.21 -10.78
C VAL A 71 1.64 9.48 -11.56
N VAL A 72 0.38 9.62 -11.14
CA VAL A 72 -0.76 8.99 -11.84
C VAL A 72 -0.93 9.53 -13.25
N SER A 73 -0.78 10.84 -13.46
CA SER A 73 -0.76 11.46 -14.79
C SER A 73 0.33 10.85 -15.67
N LYS A 74 1.55 10.67 -15.12
CA LYS A 74 2.63 9.99 -15.84
C LYS A 74 2.27 8.54 -16.20
N MET A 75 1.61 7.81 -15.30
CA MET A 75 1.14 6.45 -15.60
C MET A 75 0.12 6.45 -16.76
N ARG A 76 -0.80 7.41 -16.79
CA ARG A 76 -1.74 7.59 -17.91
C ARG A 76 -1.05 7.92 -19.22
N GLU A 77 -0.05 8.81 -19.20
CA GLU A 77 0.79 9.11 -20.38
C GLU A 77 1.52 7.87 -20.92
N LEU A 78 1.86 6.93 -20.05
CA LEU A 78 2.48 5.64 -20.43
C LEU A 78 1.45 4.61 -20.94
N GLY A 79 0.16 4.97 -21.02
CA GLY A 79 -0.92 4.13 -21.55
C GLY A 79 -1.70 3.36 -20.50
N ALA A 80 -1.54 3.66 -19.20
CA ALA A 80 -2.38 3.06 -18.17
C ALA A 80 -3.77 3.70 -18.13
N ASP A 81 -4.82 2.89 -18.01
CA ASP A 81 -6.17 3.35 -17.71
C ASP A 81 -6.39 3.27 -16.18
N ILE A 82 -6.51 4.43 -15.53
CA ILE A 82 -6.55 4.55 -14.07
C ILE A 82 -7.55 5.63 -13.68
N GLU A 83 -8.55 5.24 -12.90
CA GLU A 83 -9.41 6.14 -12.13
C GLU A 83 -9.00 6.09 -10.67
N LEU A 84 -8.96 7.26 -10.01
CA LEU A 84 -8.76 7.36 -8.57
C LEU A 84 -10.09 7.71 -7.94
N ASP A 85 -10.46 6.99 -6.88
CA ASP A 85 -11.65 7.22 -6.05
C ASP A 85 -11.52 8.52 -5.21
#